data_AF-A0A0Q8SP07-F1
#
_entry.id   AF-A0A0Q8SP07-F1
#
_cell.length_a   1.000
_cell.length_b   1.000
_cell.length_c   1.000
_cell.angle_alpha   90.00
_cell.angle_beta   90.00
_cell.angle_gamma   90.00
#
_symmetry.space_group_name_H-M   'P 1'
#
loop_
_entity.id
_entity.type
_entity.pdbx_description
1 polymer ?
#
loop_
_entity_poly.entity_id
_entity_poly.type
_entity_poly.pdbx_seq_one_letter_code
_entity_poly.pdbx_strand_id
1 'polypeptide(L)'
;MKIGQQPELPGALAQTGQAKQAKAPAAAPATPQGVATGTAAAPAPGVPVTVSTAARALDQTGRASGDFDTKKVAAVRAAIEKGTFTVSAGAIADKLLANAQEIFSRSRG
;
A
#
# COMPACT_ATOMS: atom_id res chain seq x y z
N MET A 1 10.11 12.60 40.25
CA MET A 1 8.68 12.68 39.88
C MET A 1 8.32 11.41 39.10
N LYS A 2 7.74 10.42 39.79
CA LYS A 2 7.14 9.21 39.22
C LYS A 2 5.62 9.39 39.29
N ILE A 3 4.93 9.60 38.17
CA ILE A 3 3.50 9.34 37.92
C ILE A 3 3.38 9.44 36.39
N GLY A 4 2.91 8.49 35.59
CA GLY A 4 2.20 7.24 35.79
C GLY A 4 1.50 6.98 34.46
N GLN A 5 2.00 6.04 33.67
CA GLN A 5 1.33 5.52 32.47
C GLN A 5 0.07 4.78 32.92
N GLN A 6 -1.13 5.16 32.46
CA GLN A 6 -2.24 4.31 31.97
C GLN A 6 -3.41 5.23 31.54
N PRO A 7 -3.91 5.18 30.29
CA PRO A 7 -5.29 5.57 30.01
C PRO A 7 -6.21 4.44 30.48
N GLU A 8 -6.97 4.74 31.53
CA GLU A 8 -8.09 3.95 32.03
C GLU A 8 -9.15 3.78 30.93
N LEU A 9 -9.42 2.53 30.55
CA LEU A 9 -10.61 2.15 29.78
C LEU A 9 -11.84 2.33 30.68
N PRO A 10 -12.88 3.08 30.28
CA PRO A 10 -14.17 3.01 30.96
C PRO A 10 -14.69 1.59 30.87
N GLY A 11 -14.70 0.94 32.04
CA GLY A 11 -15.03 -0.45 32.23
C GLY A 11 -16.38 -0.83 31.63
N ALA A 12 -16.34 -1.95 30.93
CA ALA A 12 -17.45 -2.89 30.84
C ALA A 12 -17.79 -3.39 32.26
N LEU A 13 -18.90 -2.93 32.82
CA LEU A 13 -19.66 -3.69 33.81
C LEU A 13 -21.16 -3.36 33.68
N ALA A 14 -21.94 -4.43 33.78
CA ALA A 14 -23.40 -4.50 33.94
C ALA A 14 -24.27 -4.27 32.69
N GLN A 15 -24.59 -5.39 32.02
CA GLN A 15 -25.97 -5.88 32.02
C GLN A 15 -26.01 -7.39 31.79
N THR A 16 -25.72 -8.12 32.86
CA THR A 16 -26.24 -9.48 33.03
C THR A 16 -27.70 -9.34 33.46
N GLY A 17 -28.62 -9.67 32.56
CA GLY A 17 -30.06 -9.63 32.83
C GLY A 17 -30.80 -10.53 31.86
N GLN A 18 -30.64 -11.84 32.06
CA GLN A 18 -31.37 -12.88 31.36
C GLN A 18 -32.87 -12.74 31.62
N ALA A 19 -33.68 -12.61 30.57
CA ALA A 19 -35.04 -13.10 30.56
C ALA A 19 -35.23 -13.96 29.31
N LYS A 20 -35.03 -15.27 29.53
CA LYS A 20 -35.38 -16.32 28.58
C LYS A 20 -36.89 -16.28 28.36
N GLN A 21 -37.32 -16.16 27.11
CA GLN A 21 -38.62 -16.67 26.71
C GLN A 21 -38.42 -17.65 25.55
N ALA A 22 -38.82 -18.88 25.82
CA ALA A 22 -38.60 -20.04 24.99
C ALA A 22 -39.54 -20.06 23.78
N LYS A 23 -38.98 -20.28 22.59
CA LYS A 23 -39.51 -21.22 21.58
C LYS A 23 -38.45 -21.43 20.48
N ALA A 24 -37.95 -22.66 20.35
CA ALA A 24 -37.34 -23.16 19.12
C ALA A 24 -38.41 -23.92 18.30
N PRO A 25 -38.19 -24.30 17.02
CA PRO A 25 -37.05 -24.03 16.14
C PRO A 25 -37.45 -23.52 14.73
N ALA A 26 -36.57 -22.79 14.03
CA ALA A 26 -36.51 -22.83 12.56
C ALA A 26 -35.15 -22.30 12.06
N ALA A 27 -34.35 -23.23 11.52
CA ALA A 27 -33.26 -23.08 10.55
C ALA A 27 -32.22 -21.94 10.70
N ALA A 28 -30.99 -22.34 11.05
CA ALA A 28 -29.73 -21.73 10.60
C ALA A 28 -28.98 -22.81 9.76
N PRO A 29 -27.94 -22.51 8.96
CA PRO A 29 -27.06 -21.32 8.94
C PRO A 29 -26.95 -20.73 7.50
N ALA A 30 -26.21 -19.67 7.14
CA ALA A 30 -25.11 -18.95 7.73
C ALA A 30 -25.14 -17.51 7.19
N THR A 31 -24.66 -16.59 8.01
CA THR A 31 -24.28 -15.22 7.66
C THR A 31 -22.98 -15.21 6.85
N PRO A 32 -22.78 -14.19 6.02
CA PRO A 32 -21.50 -13.50 5.98
C PRO A 32 -21.64 -12.20 6.76
N GLN A 33 -21.04 -12.17 7.95
CA GLN A 33 -20.69 -10.92 8.62
C GLN A 33 -19.71 -10.13 7.76
N GLY A 34 -19.87 -8.80 7.78
CA GLY A 34 -18.74 -7.89 7.81
C GLY A 34 -18.23 -7.40 6.46
N VAL A 35 -18.87 -6.37 5.93
CA VAL A 35 -18.12 -5.31 5.26
C VAL A 35 -18.36 -4.05 6.08
N ALA A 36 -17.51 -3.85 7.09
CA ALA A 36 -17.36 -2.52 7.67
C ALA A 36 -16.82 -1.65 6.53
N THR A 37 -17.68 -0.78 5.97
CA THR A 37 -17.23 0.36 5.18
C THR A 37 -16.42 1.24 6.12
N GLY A 38 -15.11 0.99 6.19
CA GLY A 38 -14.18 1.86 6.85
C GLY A 38 -14.27 3.21 6.16
N THR A 39 -14.84 4.19 6.84
CA THR A 39 -14.77 5.59 6.46
C THR A 39 -13.28 5.94 6.39
N ALA A 40 -12.73 6.01 5.19
CA ALA A 40 -11.36 6.42 4.99
C ALA A 40 -11.21 7.81 5.62
N ALA A 41 -10.42 7.90 6.68
CA ALA A 41 -10.10 9.17 7.30
C ALA A 41 -9.52 10.10 6.23
N ALA A 42 -10.06 11.32 6.13
CA ALA A 42 -9.54 12.31 5.20
C ALA A 42 -8.05 12.54 5.51
N PRO A 43 -7.15 12.45 4.50
CA PRO A 43 -5.74 12.69 4.74
C PRO A 43 -5.56 14.12 5.26
N ALA A 44 -4.82 14.25 6.37
CA ALA A 44 -4.45 15.55 6.90
C ALA A 44 -3.66 16.33 5.83
N PRO A 45 -3.87 17.66 5.69
CA PRO A 45 -3.13 18.45 4.72
C PRO A 45 -1.64 18.38 5.05
N GLY A 46 -0.85 17.88 4.10
CA GLY A 46 0.60 17.80 4.23
C GLY A 46 1.28 19.17 4.21
N VAL A 47 2.51 19.23 4.70
CA VAL A 47 3.35 20.44 4.60
C VAL A 47 3.68 20.69 3.12
N PRO A 48 3.42 21.90 2.57
CA PRO A 48 3.75 22.18 1.18
C PRO A 48 5.28 22.28 1.00
N VAL A 49 5.84 21.43 0.12
CA VAL A 49 7.25 21.48 -0.28
C VAL A 49 7.40 22.09 -1.67
N THR A 50 8.34 23.01 -1.83
CA THR A 50 8.58 23.71 -3.09
C THR A 50 9.76 23.07 -3.81
N VAL A 51 9.53 22.46 -4.97
CA VAL A 51 10.61 21.96 -5.85
C VAL A 51 11.11 23.05 -6.80
N SER A 52 12.37 22.95 -7.23
CA SER A 52 13.04 23.93 -8.12
C SER A 52 12.37 24.02 -9.50
N THR A 53 12.52 25.17 -10.17
CA THR A 53 11.96 25.42 -11.50
C THR A 53 12.48 24.45 -12.55
N ALA A 54 13.77 24.09 -12.48
CA ALA A 54 14.39 23.10 -13.37
C ALA A 54 13.77 21.71 -13.22
N ALA A 55 13.53 21.25 -11.98
CA ALA A 55 12.86 19.96 -11.75
C ALA A 55 11.42 19.97 -12.28
N ARG A 56 10.69 21.09 -12.12
CA ARG A 56 9.33 21.24 -12.66
C ARG A 56 9.28 21.23 -14.20
N ALA A 57 10.32 21.74 -14.87
CA ALA A 57 10.41 21.72 -16.33
C ALA A 57 10.62 20.29 -16.87
N LEU A 58 11.46 19.49 -16.19
CA LEU A 58 11.67 18.09 -16.54
C LEU A 58 10.42 17.24 -16.32
N ASP A 59 9.69 17.50 -15.23
CA ASP A 59 8.45 16.83 -14.85
C ASP A 59 7.32 17.01 -15.89
N GLN A 60 7.29 18.13 -16.62
CA GLN A 60 6.35 18.33 -17.73
C GLN A 60 6.67 17.47 -18.96
N THR A 61 7.93 17.05 -19.12
CA THR A 61 8.37 16.20 -20.23
C THR A 61 8.21 14.71 -19.92
N GLY A 62 8.14 14.35 -18.63
CA GLY A 62 8.05 12.96 -18.15
C GLY A 62 6.64 12.38 -18.07
N ARG A 63 5.58 13.19 -17.89
CA ARG A 63 4.19 12.71 -17.70
C ARG A 63 3.48 12.26 -18.98
N ALA A 64 4.19 11.74 -19.97
CA ALA A 64 3.52 10.95 -20.99
C ALA A 64 2.99 9.67 -20.33
N SER A 65 1.81 9.20 -20.74
CA SER A 65 1.13 7.97 -20.27
C SER A 65 1.94 6.66 -20.37
N GLY A 66 3.26 6.71 -20.50
CA GLY A 66 4.21 5.60 -20.62
C GLY A 66 4.98 5.25 -19.35
N ASP A 67 4.77 5.95 -18.23
CA ASP A 67 5.41 5.60 -16.94
C ASP A 67 5.02 4.20 -16.45
N PHE A 68 3.81 3.74 -16.80
CA PHE A 68 3.30 2.42 -16.45
C PHE A 68 2.78 1.66 -17.67
N ASP A 69 3.53 0.64 -18.07
CA ASP A 69 3.14 -0.26 -19.16
C ASP A 69 2.42 -1.51 -18.63
N THR A 70 1.09 -1.48 -18.66
CA THR A 70 0.22 -2.59 -18.26
C THR A 70 0.45 -3.85 -19.09
N LYS A 71 0.78 -3.70 -20.38
CA LYS A 71 0.98 -4.82 -21.30
C LYS A 71 2.27 -5.55 -20.96
N LYS A 72 3.35 -4.80 -20.68
CA LYS A 72 4.61 -5.36 -20.23
C LYS A 72 4.46 -6.11 -18.90
N VAL A 73 3.76 -5.53 -17.93
CA VAL A 73 3.51 -6.20 -16.63
C VAL A 73 2.73 -7.49 -16.82
N ALA A 74 1.67 -7.48 -17.63
CA ALA A 74 0.88 -8.68 -17.92
C ALA A 74 1.72 -9.77 -18.61
N ALA A 75 2.57 -9.40 -19.58
CA ALA A 75 3.46 -10.32 -20.27
C ALA A 75 4.49 -10.97 -19.33
N VAL A 76 5.11 -10.17 -18.46
CA VAL A 76 6.07 -10.68 -17.47
C VAL A 76 5.38 -11.62 -16.47
N ARG A 77 4.19 -11.25 -15.98
CA ARG A 77 3.41 -12.10 -15.08
C ARG A 77 3.10 -13.46 -15.72
N ALA A 78 2.62 -13.46 -16.96
CA ALA A 78 2.33 -14.69 -17.70
C ALA A 78 3.60 -15.55 -17.92
N ALA A 79 4.75 -14.92 -18.17
CA ALA A 79 6.02 -15.65 -18.34
C ALA A 79 6.48 -16.33 -17.03
N ILE A 80 6.25 -15.68 -15.89
CA ILE A 80 6.50 -16.23 -14.55
C ILE A 80 5.55 -17.39 -14.25
N GLU A 81 4.25 -17.21 -14.49
CA GLU A 81 3.23 -18.25 -14.27
C GLU A 81 3.51 -19.50 -15.12
N LYS A 82 4.01 -19.33 -16.35
CA LYS A 82 4.40 -20.43 -17.25
C LYS A 82 5.78 -21.02 -16.93
N GLY A 83 6.54 -20.46 -15.97
CA GLY A 83 7.89 -20.90 -15.64
C GLY A 83 8.96 -20.61 -16.71
N THR A 84 8.64 -19.76 -17.69
CA THR A 84 9.52 -19.41 -18.82
C THR A 84 10.38 -18.16 -18.57
N PHE A 85 10.12 -17.46 -17.46
CA PHE A 85 10.92 -16.31 -17.07
C PHE A 85 12.26 -16.77 -16.48
N THR A 86 13.36 -16.40 -17.13
CA THR A 86 14.73 -16.71 -16.69
C THR A 86 15.48 -15.44 -16.29
N VAL A 87 16.17 -15.49 -15.16
CA VAL A 87 17.02 -14.38 -14.71
C VAL A 87 18.35 -14.40 -15.46
N SER A 88 18.66 -13.32 -16.18
CA SER A 88 19.96 -13.15 -16.85
C SER A 88 20.90 -12.33 -15.97
N ALA A 89 21.96 -12.97 -15.47
CA ALA A 89 22.97 -12.29 -14.66
C ALA A 89 23.71 -11.17 -15.43
N GLY A 90 23.99 -11.38 -16.72
CA GLY A 90 24.62 -10.36 -17.57
C GLY A 90 23.76 -9.11 -17.71
N ALA A 91 22.46 -9.29 -18.01
CA ALA A 91 21.54 -8.16 -18.12
C ALA A 91 21.41 -7.37 -16.81
N ILE A 92 21.50 -8.05 -15.66
CA ILE A 92 21.52 -7.37 -14.34
C ILE A 92 22.80 -6.56 -14.20
N ALA A 93 23.97 -7.13 -14.50
CA ALA A 93 25.25 -6.45 -14.39
C ALA A 93 25.30 -5.18 -15.27
N ASP A 94 24.81 -5.26 -16.51
CA ASP A 94 24.75 -4.11 -17.41
C ASP A 94 23.84 -3.00 -16.86
N LYS A 95 22.68 -3.37 -16.29
CA LYS A 95 21.76 -2.41 -15.67
C LYS A 95 22.35 -1.77 -14.40
N LEU A 96 23.07 -2.55 -13.59
CA LEU A 96 23.77 -2.02 -12.41
C LEU A 96 24.88 -1.05 -12.81
N LEU A 97 25.68 -1.39 -13.83
CA LEU A 97 26.71 -0.51 -14.34
C LEU A 97 26.14 0.78 -14.93
N ALA A 98 25.09 0.68 -15.73
CA ALA A 98 24.40 1.84 -16.30
C ALA A 98 23.87 2.78 -15.20
N ASN A 99 23.24 2.22 -14.16
CA ASN A 99 22.76 3.01 -13.02
C ASN A 99 23.91 3.69 -12.26
N ALA A 100 25.02 2.98 -12.03
CA ALA A 100 26.20 3.55 -11.39
C ALA A 100 26.80 4.70 -12.22
N GLN A 101 26.93 4.51 -13.54
CA GLN A 101 27.39 5.56 -14.45
C GLN A 101 26.50 6.80 -14.39
N GLU A 102 25.18 6.62 -14.38
CA GLU A 102 24.20 7.71 -14.27
C GLU A 102 24.40 8.55 -13.00
N ILE A 103 24.66 7.90 -11.86
CA ILE A 103 24.95 8.58 -10.59
C ILE A 103 26.27 9.35 -10.67
N PHE A 104 27.33 8.74 -11.19
CA PHE A 104 28.64 9.39 -11.30
C PHE A 104 28.66 10.55 -12.29
N SER A 105 27.94 10.44 -13.41
CA SER A 105 27.80 11.53 -14.39
C SER A 105 27.07 12.73 -13.80
N ARG A 106 26.04 12.51 -12.98
CA ARG A 106 25.35 13.58 -12.26
C ARG A 106 26.16 14.21 -11.13
N SER A 107 27.08 13.48 -10.51
CA SER A 107 27.92 14.03 -9.44
C SER A 107 29.11 14.84 -9.96
N ARG A 108 29.45 14.68 -11.26
CA ARG A 108 30.61 15.32 -11.90
C ARG A 108 30.23 16.51 -12.80
N GLY A 109 28.94 16.72 -13.05
CA GLY A 109 28.41 17.94 -13.70
C GLY A 109 27.82 18.87 -12.65
#